data_AF-A0A529MIR0-F1
#
_entry.id   AF-A0A529MIR0-F1
#
_cell.length_a   1.000
_cell.length_b   1.000
_cell.length_c   1.000
_cell.angle_alpha   90.00
_cell.angle_beta   90.00
_cell.angle_gamma   90.00
#
_symmetry.space_group_name_H-M   'P 1'
#
loop_
_entity.id
_entity.type
_entity.pdbx_description
1 polymer ?
#
loop_
_entity_poly.entity_id
_entity_poly.type
_entity_poly.pdbx_seq_one_letter_code
_entity_poly.pdbx_strand_id
1 'polypeptide(L)' 'MLAERFTRLVGMPPMHYLAKWRMQIASELLSAGNSSVANIAAEIGYESEAA' A
#
# COMPACT_ATOMS: atom_id res chain seq x y z
N MET A 1 3.42 20.52 8.78
CA MET A 1 2.92 19.22 9.30
C MET A 1 3.73 18.05 8.72
N LEU A 2 3.73 16.87 9.34
CA LEU A 2 4.49 15.68 8.88
C LEU A 2 4.26 15.38 7.39
N ALA A 3 3.00 15.44 6.96
CA ALA A 3 2.61 15.18 5.56
C ALA A 3 3.31 16.13 4.57
N GLU A 4 3.39 17.42 4.87
CA GLU A 4 4.04 18.41 3.99
C GLU A 4 5.55 18.17 3.89
N ARG A 5 6.21 17.85 5.01
CA ARG A 5 7.65 17.55 5.00
C ARG A 5 7.94 16.25 4.25
N PHE A 6 7.09 15.23 4.41
CA PHE A 6 7.17 13.99 3.64
C PHE A 6 7.04 14.27 2.15
N THR A 7 6.01 15.01 1.73
CA THR A 7 5.80 15.35 0.32
C THR A 7 6.98 16.12 -0.26
N ARG A 8 7.59 17.05 0.49
CA ARG A 8 8.79 17.76 0.01
C ARG A 8 10.00 16.85 -0.20
N LEU A 9 10.16 15.81 0.62
CA LEU A 9 11.31 14.89 0.55
C LEU A 9 11.10 13.77 -0.47
N VAL A 10 9.88 13.23 -0.56
CA VAL A 10 9.54 12.04 -1.36
C VAL A 10 8.92 12.42 -2.71
N GLY A 11 8.44 13.66 -2.86
CA GLY A 11 7.78 14.16 -4.07
C GLY A 11 6.32 13.72 -4.23
N MET A 12 5.76 13.02 -3.24
CA MET A 12 4.40 12.45 -3.29
C MET A 12 3.72 12.57 -1.91
N PRO A 13 2.39 12.83 -1.85
CA PRO A 13 1.64 12.77 -0.61
C PRO A 13 1.73 11.40 0.06
N PRO A 14 1.78 11.32 1.41
CA PRO A 14 1.91 10.06 2.13
C PRO A 14 0.90 8.99 1.73
N MET A 15 -0.38 9.35 1.54
CA MET A 15 -1.44 8.39 1.18
C MET A 15 -1.26 7.81 -0.23
N HIS A 16 -0.82 8.62 -1.20
CA HIS A 16 -0.50 8.11 -2.54
C HIS A 16 0.72 7.17 -2.51
N TYR A 17 1.73 7.51 -1.72
CA TYR A 17 2.91 6.66 -1.56
C TYR A 17 2.53 5.32 -0.93
N LEU A 18 1.69 5.35 0.11
CA LEU A 18 1.19 4.16 0.79
C LEU A 18 0.39 3.27 -0.16
N ALA A 19 -0.53 3.84 -0.94
CA ALA A 19 -1.32 3.09 -1.92
C ALA A 19 -0.42 2.40 -2.97
N LYS A 20 0.60 3.11 -3.48
CA LYS A 20 1.55 2.55 -4.43
C LYS A 20 2.36 1.40 -3.82
N TRP A 21 2.86 1.58 -2.60
CA TRP A 21 3.59 0.53 -1.90
C TRP A 21 2.70 -0.71 -1.69
N ARG A 22 1.47 -0.54 -1.21
CA ARG A 22 0.52 -1.65 -1.03
C ARG A 22 0.33 -2.48 -2.30
N MET A 23 0.22 -1.83 -3.46
CA MET A 23 0.12 -2.53 -4.75
C MET A 23 1.40 -3.29 -5.14
N GLN A 24 2.59 -2.76 -4.80
CA GLN A 24 3.84 -3.47 -5.04
C GLN A 24 3.92 -4.77 -4.22
N ILE A 25 3.58 -4.70 -2.92
CA ILE A 25 3.52 -5.89 -2.06
C ILE A 25 2.49 -6.89 -2.59
N ALA A 26 1.29 -6.43 -2.95
CA ALA A 26 0.26 -7.30 -3.50
C ALA A 26 0.76 -8.02 -4.77
N SER A 27 1.45 -7.31 -5.66
CA SER A 27 2.03 -7.89 -6.87
C SER A 27 3.07 -8.97 -6.57
N GLU A 28 3.93 -8.75 -5.57
CA GLU A 28 4.94 -9.73 -5.13
C GLU A 28 4.27 -10.99 -4.57
N LEU A 29 3.28 -10.82 -3.69
CA LEU A 29 2.54 -11.93 -3.08
C LEU A 29 1.75 -12.74 -4.12
N LEU A 30 1.12 -12.06 -5.08
CA LEU A 30 0.41 -12.73 -6.18
C LEU A 30 1.37 -13.51 -7.07
N SER A 31 2.57 -12.96 -7.33
CA SER A 31 3.59 -13.63 -8.15
C SER A 31 4.17 -14.87 -7.45
N ALA A 32 4.20 -14.88 -6.11
CA ALA A 32 4.63 -16.04 -5.35
C ALA A 32 3.65 -17.22 -5.42
N GLY A 33 2.37 -17.00 -5.77
CA GLY A 33 1.38 -18.06 -6.03
C GLY A 33 0.83 -18.77 -4.79
N ASN A 34 1.16 -18.31 -3.59
CA ASN A 34 0.93 -19.05 -2.34
C ASN A 34 -0.33 -18.61 -1.58
N SER A 35 -1.00 -17.56 -2.04
CA SER A 35 -2.13 -16.93 -1.35
C SER A 35 -3.22 -16.48 -2.33
N SER A 36 -4.48 -16.57 -1.91
CA SER A 36 -5.61 -16.01 -2.67
C SER A 36 -5.60 -14.47 -2.61
N VAL A 37 -6.22 -13.82 -3.61
CA VAL A 37 -6.37 -12.35 -3.65
C VAL A 37 -7.04 -11.82 -2.37
N ALA A 38 -8.04 -12.52 -1.84
CA ALA A 38 -8.75 -12.13 -0.63
C ALA A 38 -7.84 -12.14 0.61
N ASN A 39 -6.99 -13.17 0.74
CA ASN A 39 -6.05 -13.25 1.86
C ASN A 39 -4.98 -12.15 1.76
N ILE A 40 -4.47 -11.89 0.56
CA ILE A 40 -3.50 -10.82 0.31
C ILE A 40 -4.09 -9.46 0.65
N ALA A 41 -5.35 -9.19 0.28
CA ALA A 41 -6.04 -7.93 0.59
C ALA A 41 -6.18 -7.70 2.10
N ALA A 42 -6.52 -8.73 2.87
CA ALA A 42 -6.59 -8.66 4.33
C ALA A 42 -5.20 -8.37 4.95
N GLU A 43 -4.15 -9.02 4.44
CA GLU A 43 -2.78 -8.88 4.95
C GLU A 43 -2.17 -7.49 4.71
N ILE A 44 -2.47 -6.86 3.57
CA ILE A 44 -1.91 -5.54 3.21
C ILE A 44 -2.68 -4.35 3.80
N GLY A 45 -3.63 -4.61 4.71
CA GLY A 45 -4.28 -3.57 5.51
C GLY A 45 -5.36 -2.77 4.78
N TYR A 46 -6.09 -3.40 3.84
CA TYR A 46 -7.31 -2.81 3.27
C TYR A 46 -8.46 -2.66 4.28
N GLU A 47 -8.35 -3.22 5.48
CA GLU A 47 -9.38 -3.09 6.52
C GLU A 47 -9.53 -1.66 7.08
N SER A 48 -8.59 -0.75 6.80
CA SER A 48 -8.60 0.63 7.34
C SER A 48 -8.84 1.72 6.29
N GLU A 49 -8.91 1.40 4.99
CA GLU A 49 -8.98 2.41 3.91
C GLU A 49 -10.20 2.27 2.98
N ALA A 50 -11.07 1.28 3.21
CA ALA A 50 -12.40 1.29 2.60
C ALA A 50 -13.33 2.20 3.42
N ALA A 51 -13.15 3.53 3.27
CA ALA A 51 -14.09 4.55 3.74
C ALA A 51 -14.73 5.24 2.53
#